data_AF-A0A507DKB4-F1
#
_entry.id   AF-A0A507DKB4-F1
#
_cell.length_a   1.000
_cell.length_b   1.000
_cell.length_c   1.000
_cell.angle_alpha   90.00
_cell.angle_beta   90.00
_cell.angle_gamma   90.00
#
_symmetry.space_group_name_H-M   'P 1'
#
loop_
_entity.id
_entity.type
_entity.pdbx_description
1 polymer ?
#
loop_
_entity_poly.entity_id
_entity_poly.type
_entity_poly.pdbx_seq_one_letter_code
_entity_poly.pdbx_strand_id
1 'polypeptide(L)'
;MAKSIRSKSKRRFRAIKRAEVFQPVEDARLVKLAQLQADAALAPSSHMDTDASADTTLESVQVEERGRSGAPVKTTTDAAATGKMEVDEQLTAAQLKIRRMKLYMSKNQFRRKKRDEKRKALGRKAPKIARKGRRV
;
A
#
# COMPACT_ATOMS: atom_id res chain seq x y z
N MET A 1 -14.98 -32.34 3.07
CA MET A 1 -13.89 -31.95 3.98
C MET A 1 -12.79 -31.21 3.23
N ALA A 2 -12.24 -30.15 3.81
CA ALA A 2 -11.08 -29.46 3.22
C ALA A 2 -9.81 -30.34 3.36
N LYS A 3 -8.98 -30.35 2.31
CA LYS A 3 -7.71 -31.09 2.32
C LYS A 3 -6.69 -30.43 3.25
N SER A 4 -6.09 -31.22 4.14
CA SER A 4 -5.00 -30.83 5.04
C SER A 4 -3.81 -30.23 4.29
N ILE A 5 -3.07 -29.34 4.95
CA ILE A 5 -1.84 -28.74 4.43
C ILE A 5 -0.77 -29.79 4.08
N ARG A 6 -0.75 -30.90 4.82
CA ARG A 6 0.16 -32.03 4.60
C ARG A 6 -0.38 -33.07 3.62
N SER A 7 -1.53 -32.83 2.99
CA SER A 7 -2.06 -33.77 1.97
C SER A 7 -1.12 -33.88 0.76
N LYS A 8 -0.96 -35.09 0.22
CA LYS A 8 -0.07 -35.35 -0.92
C LYS A 8 -0.45 -34.51 -2.16
N SER A 9 -1.75 -34.41 -2.46
CA SER A 9 -2.23 -33.63 -3.60
C SER A 9 -1.89 -32.14 -3.49
N LYS A 10 -2.06 -31.52 -2.31
CA LYS A 10 -1.69 -30.09 -2.12
C LYS A 10 -0.18 -29.88 -2.20
N ARG A 11 0.62 -30.82 -1.70
CA ARG A 11 2.09 -30.73 -1.78
C ARG A 11 2.57 -30.81 -3.24
N ARG A 12 2.05 -31.76 -4.03
CA ARG A 12 2.36 -31.87 -5.47
C ARG A 12 2.03 -30.58 -6.22
N PHE A 13 0.82 -30.05 -6.04
CA PHE A 13 0.41 -28.80 -6.70
C PHE A 13 1.30 -27.61 -6.32
N ARG A 14 1.75 -27.52 -5.06
CA ARG A 14 2.70 -26.48 -4.64
C ARG A 14 4.09 -26.68 -5.26
N ALA A 15 4.55 -27.91 -5.41
CA ALA A 15 5.83 -28.20 -6.06
C ALA A 15 5.81 -27.75 -7.52
N ILE A 16 4.75 -28.10 -8.26
CA ILE A 16 4.53 -27.66 -9.65
C ILE A 16 4.58 -26.13 -9.74
N LYS A 17 3.79 -25.43 -8.92
CA LYS A 17 3.80 -23.95 -8.89
C LYS A 17 5.16 -23.36 -8.57
N ARG A 18 5.92 -23.98 -7.68
CA ARG A 18 7.28 -23.50 -7.37
C ARG A 18 8.18 -23.61 -8.59
N ALA A 19 8.22 -24.76 -9.24
CA ALA A 19 9.06 -24.98 -10.41
C ALA A 19 8.66 -24.11 -11.61
N GLU A 20 7.36 -24.05 -11.93
CA GLU A 20 6.90 -23.42 -13.17
C GLU A 20 6.69 -21.91 -13.07
N VAL A 21 6.28 -21.41 -11.90
CA VAL A 21 5.85 -20.01 -11.75
C VAL A 21 6.83 -19.20 -10.90
N PHE A 22 7.24 -19.73 -9.75
CA PHE A 22 8.02 -18.93 -8.79
C PHE A 22 9.53 -18.98 -9.05
N GLN A 23 10.07 -20.16 -9.35
CA GLN A 23 11.48 -20.37 -9.60
C GLN A 23 12.03 -19.48 -10.73
N PRO A 24 11.44 -19.39 -11.95
CA PRO A 24 11.99 -18.54 -13.00
C PRO A 24 12.01 -17.05 -12.63
N VAL A 25 11.05 -16.60 -11.80
CA VAL A 25 11.01 -15.21 -11.31
C VAL A 25 12.09 -14.95 -10.25
N GLU A 26 12.30 -15.93 -9.37
CA GLU A 26 13.36 -15.86 -8.35
C GLU A 26 14.74 -15.88 -9.00
N ASP A 27 14.96 -16.75 -9.98
CA ASP A 27 16.21 -16.84 -10.74
C ASP A 27 16.51 -15.52 -11.46
N ALA A 28 15.54 -14.94 -12.16
CA ALA A 28 15.71 -13.64 -12.82
C ALA A 28 16.04 -12.51 -11.81
N ARG A 29 15.47 -12.55 -10.60
CA ARG A 29 15.80 -11.58 -9.54
C ARG A 29 17.23 -11.78 -9.05
N LEU A 30 17.69 -13.01 -8.87
CA LEU A 30 19.05 -13.32 -8.45
C LEU A 30 20.08 -12.85 -9.48
N VAL A 31 19.82 -13.05 -10.77
CA VAL A 31 20.70 -12.55 -11.84
C VAL A 31 20.82 -11.02 -11.78
N LYS A 32 19.70 -10.31 -11.63
CA LYS A 32 19.71 -8.84 -11.49
C LYS A 32 20.51 -8.37 -10.28
N LEU A 33 20.34 -9.02 -9.15
CA LEU A 33 21.10 -8.67 -7.94
C LEU A 33 22.60 -8.95 -8.12
N ALA A 34 22.97 -10.06 -8.77
CA ALA A 34 24.36 -10.36 -9.07
C ALA A 34 24.98 -9.32 -10.01
N GLN A 35 24.24 -8.87 -11.03
CA GLN A 35 24.67 -7.78 -11.93
C GLN A 35 24.90 -6.48 -11.16
N LEU A 36 23.93 -6.05 -10.35
CA LEU A 36 24.08 -4.84 -9.52
C LEU A 36 25.28 -4.91 -8.57
N GLN A 37 25.56 -6.09 -8.02
CA GLN A 37 26.74 -6.30 -7.18
C GLN A 37 28.05 -6.23 -7.98
N ALA A 38 28.08 -6.80 -9.18
CA ALA A 38 29.24 -6.72 -10.06
C ALA A 38 29.49 -5.28 -10.52
N ASP A 39 28.44 -4.55 -10.90
CA ASP A 39 28.53 -3.14 -11.32
C ASP A 39 29.00 -2.25 -10.16
N ALA A 40 28.49 -2.48 -8.94
CA ALA A 40 28.94 -1.76 -7.75
C ALA A 40 30.39 -2.08 -7.37
N ALA A 41 30.89 -3.27 -7.67
CA ALA A 41 32.29 -3.63 -7.43
C ALA A 41 33.24 -3.02 -8.48
N LEU A 42 32.77 -2.81 -9.72
CA LEU A 42 33.52 -2.14 -10.78
C LEU A 42 33.49 -0.62 -10.66
N ALA A 43 32.43 -0.06 -10.08
CA ALA A 43 32.37 1.36 -9.78
C ALA A 43 33.54 1.74 -8.86
N PRO A 44 34.33 2.78 -9.20
CA PRO A 44 35.33 3.28 -8.27
C PRO A 44 34.62 3.66 -6.98
N SER A 45 35.21 3.35 -5.82
CA SER A 45 34.62 3.65 -4.52
C SER A 45 34.45 5.16 -4.37
N SER A 46 33.32 5.70 -4.85
CA SER A 46 32.91 7.06 -4.58
C SER A 46 32.58 7.07 -3.09
N HIS A 47 33.52 7.56 -2.31
CA HIS A 47 33.40 7.76 -0.88
C HIS A 47 32.24 8.74 -0.65
N MET A 48 31.03 8.20 -0.46
CA MET A 48 29.81 8.88 -0.03
C MET A 48 29.70 10.34 -0.47
N ASP A 49 29.47 10.57 -1.76
CA ASP A 49 28.82 11.80 -2.19
C ASP A 49 27.33 11.67 -1.86
N THR A 50 26.99 11.90 -0.59
CA THR A 50 25.63 12.26 -0.22
C THR A 50 25.39 13.68 -0.69
N ASP A 51 25.03 13.88 -1.96
CA ASP A 51 24.20 15.01 -2.37
C ASP A 51 23.71 14.90 -3.83
N ALA A 52 22.42 15.20 -3.98
CA ALA A 52 21.74 15.71 -5.16
C ALA A 52 21.48 14.81 -6.40
N SER A 53 20.18 14.65 -6.67
CA SER A 53 19.54 14.65 -7.99
C SER A 53 19.71 13.43 -8.91
N ALA A 54 18.66 12.62 -8.98
CA ALA A 54 18.35 11.81 -10.16
C ALA A 54 16.91 12.08 -10.61
N ASP A 55 16.71 13.25 -11.23
CA ASP A 55 15.67 13.44 -12.25
C ASP A 55 16.18 12.78 -13.55
N THR A 56 15.65 11.61 -13.88
CA THR A 56 15.81 11.00 -15.21
C THR A 56 14.48 10.42 -15.68
N THR A 57 13.78 11.26 -16.44
CA THR A 57 13.03 10.97 -17.67
C THR A 57 12.57 9.51 -17.87
N LEU A 58 11.30 9.25 -17.55
CA LEU A 58 10.58 8.04 -17.96
C LEU A 58 10.00 8.24 -19.36
N GLU A 59 10.65 7.66 -20.37
CA GLU A 59 10.04 7.46 -21.68
C GLU A 59 8.84 6.51 -21.60
N SER A 60 7.83 6.86 -22.38
CA SER A 60 6.53 6.22 -22.52
C SER A 60 6.61 4.73 -22.88
N VAL A 61 6.11 3.86 -22.00
CA VAL A 61 5.68 2.51 -22.37
C VAL A 61 4.18 2.40 -22.10
N GLN A 62 3.44 2.21 -23.18
CA GLN A 62 2.00 1.97 -23.20
C GLN A 62 1.62 0.84 -22.25
N VAL A 63 0.82 1.17 -21.23
CA VAL A 63 0.24 0.18 -20.31
C VAL A 63 -1.05 -0.30 -20.94
N GLU A 64 -1.00 -1.45 -21.61
CA GLU A 64 -2.20 -2.25 -21.86
C GLU A 64 -2.85 -2.64 -20.53
N GLU A 65 -4.15 -2.41 -20.50
CA GLU A 65 -5.07 -2.61 -19.39
C GLU A 65 -5.10 -4.08 -18.92
N ARG A 66 -4.40 -4.38 -17.83
CA ARG A 66 -4.68 -5.58 -17.02
C ARG A 66 -5.66 -5.25 -15.90
N GLY A 67 -6.94 -5.39 -16.22
CA GLY A 67 -7.91 -6.10 -15.39
C GLY A 67 -8.05 -5.65 -13.93
N ARG A 68 -8.67 -4.47 -13.74
CA ARG A 68 -9.55 -4.21 -12.58
C ARG A 68 -10.93 -3.76 -13.05
N SER A 69 -11.54 -4.55 -13.93
CA SER A 69 -12.98 -4.45 -14.23
C SER A 69 -13.77 -5.00 -13.04
N GLY A 70 -14.26 -4.12 -12.16
CA GLY A 70 -15.13 -4.56 -11.07
C GLY A 70 -15.49 -3.57 -9.97
N ALA A 71 -15.09 -2.29 -10.06
CA ALA A 71 -15.63 -1.27 -9.16
C ALA A 71 -15.97 -0.03 -9.98
N PRO A 72 -17.22 0.47 -9.98
CA PRO A 72 -17.54 1.72 -10.63
C PRO A 72 -16.75 2.85 -9.97
N VAL A 73 -15.79 3.38 -10.72
CA VAL A 73 -15.14 4.66 -10.47
C VAL A 73 -16.27 5.69 -10.49
N LYS A 74 -16.62 6.21 -9.31
CA LYS A 74 -17.45 7.41 -9.23
C LYS A 74 -16.61 8.55 -9.80
N THR A 75 -16.89 8.87 -11.06
CA THR A 75 -16.56 10.14 -11.70
C THR A 75 -17.25 11.24 -10.91
N THR A 76 -16.51 11.88 -10.01
CA THR A 76 -16.77 13.27 -9.63
C THR A 76 -15.42 13.95 -9.78
N THR A 77 -15.30 14.65 -10.91
CA THR A 77 -14.53 15.89 -11.11
C THR A 77 -13.41 16.10 -10.11
N ASP A 78 -12.17 15.92 -10.56
CA ASP A 78 -11.04 16.83 -10.33
C ASP A 78 -9.77 16.15 -10.87
N ALA A 79 -9.67 16.15 -12.20
CA ALA A 79 -8.46 15.83 -12.93
C ALA A 79 -7.49 17.02 -12.84
N ALA A 80 -6.79 17.17 -11.71
CA ALA A 80 -5.63 18.05 -11.58
C ALA A 80 -4.91 17.81 -10.24
N ALA A 81 -4.03 16.81 -10.18
CA ALA A 81 -3.00 16.75 -9.14
C ALA A 81 -1.80 15.93 -9.63
N THR A 82 -1.21 16.40 -10.72
CA THR A 82 0.25 16.33 -10.92
C THR A 82 0.94 16.63 -9.59
N GLY A 83 1.85 15.76 -9.17
CA GLY A 83 2.65 15.92 -7.96
C GLY A 83 3.46 17.21 -8.00
N LYS A 84 2.89 18.28 -7.46
CA LYS A 84 3.61 19.45 -7.02
C LYS A 84 4.03 19.17 -5.58
N MET A 85 5.31 19.25 -5.29
CA MET A 85 5.75 19.51 -3.91
C MET A 85 5.28 20.91 -3.56
N GLU A 86 4.03 21.02 -3.11
CA GLU A 86 3.48 22.28 -2.62
C GLU A 86 4.10 22.56 -1.26
N VAL A 87 5.12 23.42 -1.34
CA VAL A 87 5.44 24.51 -0.41
C VAL A 87 4.29 24.74 0.56
N ASP A 88 4.55 24.50 1.85
CA ASP A 88 3.72 24.77 3.02
C ASP A 88 2.35 25.38 2.73
N GLU A 89 1.41 24.56 2.25
CA GLU A 89 0.00 24.87 2.41
C GLU A 89 -0.22 24.97 3.91
N GLN A 90 -0.47 26.18 4.41
CA GLN A 90 -0.83 26.43 5.79
C GLN A 90 -2.16 25.71 6.07
N LEU A 91 -2.06 24.43 6.42
CA LEU A 91 -3.19 23.60 6.74
C LEU A 91 -3.95 24.28 7.87
N THR A 92 -5.24 24.46 7.67
CA THR A 92 -6.10 24.99 8.73
C THR A 92 -5.97 24.12 9.98
N ALA A 93 -6.11 24.71 11.17
CA ALA A 93 -5.99 23.97 12.44
C ALA A 93 -6.89 22.71 12.48
N ALA A 94 -8.05 22.76 11.81
CA ALA A 94 -8.95 21.62 11.66
C ALA A 94 -8.36 20.48 10.80
N GLN A 95 -7.70 20.81 9.69
CA GLN A 95 -7.03 19.85 8.82
C GLN A 95 -5.81 19.24 9.52
N LEU A 96 -5.02 20.03 10.24
CA LEU A 96 -3.91 19.55 11.07
C LEU A 96 -4.38 18.53 12.11
N LYS A 97 -5.49 18.83 12.80
CA LYS A 97 -6.09 17.91 13.79
C LYS A 97 -6.55 16.60 13.14
N ILE A 98 -7.11 16.66 11.93
CA ILE A 98 -7.52 15.47 11.17
C ILE A 98 -6.29 14.64 10.75
N ARG A 99 -5.25 15.28 10.22
CA ARG A 99 -4.01 14.62 9.78
C ARG A 99 -3.30 13.95 10.96
N ARG A 100 -3.16 14.68 12.07
CA ARG A 100 -2.62 14.16 13.34
C ARG A 100 -3.39 12.92 13.80
N MET A 101 -4.72 12.99 13.79
CA MET A 101 -5.54 11.84 14.19
C MET A 101 -5.44 10.63 13.25
N LYS A 102 -5.27 10.84 11.94
CA LYS A 102 -5.04 9.75 10.98
C LYS A 102 -3.67 9.07 11.19
N LEU A 103 -2.69 9.80 11.69
CA LEU A 103 -1.35 9.28 12.00
C LEU A 103 -1.39 8.32 13.20
N TYR A 104 -2.08 8.70 14.28
CA TYR A 104 -2.08 7.96 15.55
C TYR A 104 -3.23 6.95 15.70
N MET A 105 -4.16 6.89 14.75
CA MET A 105 -5.32 5.99 14.82
C MET A 105 -5.42 5.14 13.56
N SER A 106 -5.76 3.84 13.74
CA SER A 106 -6.10 3.00 12.60
C SER A 106 -7.29 3.55 11.82
N LYS A 107 -7.36 3.26 10.51
CA LYS A 107 -8.44 3.73 9.62
C LYS A 107 -9.84 3.45 10.18
N ASN A 108 -10.03 2.30 10.80
CA ASN A 108 -11.32 1.91 11.40
C ASN A 108 -11.65 2.73 12.65
N GLN A 109 -10.68 2.97 13.53
CA GLN A 109 -10.87 3.80 14.72
C GLN A 109 -11.14 5.26 14.34
N PHE A 110 -10.43 5.79 13.34
CA PHE A 110 -10.64 7.14 12.83
C PHE A 110 -12.07 7.32 12.29
N ARG A 111 -12.54 6.37 11.46
CA ARG A 111 -13.92 6.38 10.94
C ARG A 111 -14.96 6.29 12.06
N ARG A 112 -14.72 5.49 13.09
CA ARG A 112 -15.61 5.39 14.26
C ARG A 112 -15.68 6.71 15.02
N LYS A 113 -14.54 7.31 15.34
CA LYS A 113 -14.47 8.61 16.02
C LYS A 113 -15.17 9.71 15.23
N LYS A 114 -14.98 9.79 13.91
CA LYS A 114 -15.68 10.75 13.04
C LYS A 114 -17.21 10.55 13.03
N ARG A 115 -17.67 9.30 13.04
CA ARG A 115 -19.10 8.98 13.13
C ARG A 115 -19.68 9.43 14.48
N ASP A 116 -18.95 9.24 15.56
CA ASP A 116 -19.37 9.63 16.91
C ASP A 116 -19.37 11.16 17.07
N GLU A 117 -18.38 11.88 16.51
CA GLU A 117 -18.38 13.36 16.41
C GLU A 117 -19.63 13.87 15.67
N LYS A 118 -19.95 13.30 14.50
CA LYS A 118 -21.13 13.68 13.72
C LYS A 118 -22.44 13.43 14.48
N ARG A 119 -22.52 12.34 15.24
CA ARG A 119 -23.70 12.03 16.07
C ARG A 119 -23.87 13.04 17.20
N LYS A 120 -22.78 13.40 17.89
CA LYS A 120 -22.78 14.44 18.92
C LYS A 120 -23.24 15.79 18.37
N ALA A 121 -22.75 16.18 17.19
CA ALA A 121 -23.17 17.41 16.53
C ALA A 121 -24.68 17.43 16.19
N LEU A 122 -25.26 16.28 15.88
CA LEU A 122 -26.70 16.11 15.63
C LEU A 122 -27.52 15.88 16.92
N GLY A 123 -26.93 16.02 18.11
CA GLY A 123 -27.59 15.75 19.38
C GLY A 123 -27.96 14.29 19.63
N ARG A 124 -27.47 13.35 18.80
CA ARG A 124 -27.81 11.92 18.89
C ARG A 124 -26.84 11.20 19.82
N LYS A 125 -27.38 10.47 20.81
CA LYS A 125 -26.58 9.62 21.70
C LYS A 125 -25.98 8.45 20.91
N ALA A 126 -24.74 8.07 21.25
CA ALA A 126 -24.12 6.88 20.66
C ALA A 126 -24.94 5.62 21.04
N PRO A 127 -25.14 4.68 20.10
CA PRO A 127 -25.85 3.45 20.43
C PRO A 127 -25.07 2.72 21.52
N LYS A 128 -25.75 2.40 22.63
CA LYS A 128 -25.22 1.50 23.66
C LYS A 128 -25.03 0.15 22.99
N ILE A 129 -23.79 -0.18 22.60
CA ILE A 129 -23.48 -1.51 22.10
C ILE A 129 -23.62 -2.44 23.31
N ALA A 130 -24.75 -3.15 23.40
CA ALA A 130 -24.91 -4.21 24.36
C ALA A 130 -23.78 -5.22 24.13
N ARG A 131 -22.88 -5.35 25.09
CA ARG A 131 -21.85 -6.40 25.09
C ARG A 131 -22.57 -7.74 25.30
N LYS A 132 -23.12 -8.31 24.22
CA LYS A 132 -23.59 -9.69 24.23
C LYS A 132 -22.37 -10.59 24.45
N GLY A 133 -22.26 -11.18 25.63
CA GLY A 133 -21.50 -12.42 25.83
C GLY A 133 -20.03 -12.31 26.22
N ARG A 134 -19.68 -11.55 27.27
CA ARG A 134 -18.50 -11.95 28.08
C ARG A 134 -18.98 -13.03 29.06
N ARG A 135 -19.03 -14.28 28.59
CA ARG A 135 -19.10 -15.42 29.51
C ARG A 135 -17.79 -15.42 30.28
N VAL A 136 -17.87 -15.17 31.59
CA VAL A 136 -16.79 -15.43 32.55
C VAL A 136 -16.69 -16.94 32.72
#